data_AF-A0A4Y3WPK9-F1
#
_entry.id   AF-A0A4Y3WPK9-F1
#
_cell.length_a   1.000
_cell.length_b   1.000
_cell.length_c   1.000
_cell.angle_alpha   90.00
_cell.angle_beta   90.00
_cell.angle_gamma   90.00
#
_symmetry.space_group_name_H-M   'P 1'
#
loop_
_entity.id
_entity.type
_entity.pdbx_description
1 polymer ?
#
loop_
_entity_poly.entity_id
_entity_poly.type
_entity_poly.pdbx_seq_one_letter_code
_entity_poly.pdbx_strand_id
1 'polypeptide(L)' 'MERKILGSAEVAEYLGVPVETLKHWRYRRQGPAFFRLGRKVAYDLSALDAWLDEQRQAAQRAAGDGSAA' A
#
# COMPACT_ATOMS: atom_id res chain seq x y z
N MET A 1 -20.62 -4.85 -1.39
CA MET A 1 -19.28 -4.93 -0.78
C MET A 1 -19.06 -3.65 0.00
N GLU A 2 -18.90 -3.75 1.31
CA GLU A 2 -18.68 -2.60 2.19
C GLU A 2 -17.34 -1.93 1.84
N ARG A 3 -17.38 -0.62 1.54
CA ARG A 3 -16.17 0.17 1.36
C ARG A 3 -15.68 0.62 2.72
N LYS A 4 -14.65 -0.06 3.23
CA LYS A 4 -13.99 0.34 4.46
C LYS A 4 -12.89 1.35 4.15
N ILE A 5 -13.12 2.58 4.58
CA ILE A 5 -12.17 3.68 4.42
C ILE A 5 -11.32 3.78 5.68
N LEU A 6 -10.01 3.71 5.51
CA LEU A 6 -9.04 3.70 6.60
C LEU A 6 -8.22 5.00 6.60
N GLY A 7 -7.95 5.53 7.79
CA GLY A 7 -7.01 6.63 7.97
C GLY A 7 -5.56 6.18 7.87
N SER A 8 -4.63 7.13 7.79
CA SER A 8 -3.19 6.81 7.75
C SER A 8 -2.69 6.01 8.96
N ALA A 9 -3.32 6.18 10.14
CA ALA A 9 -2.99 5.41 11.34
C ALA A 9 -3.47 3.96 11.23
N GLU A 10 -4.73 3.74 10.85
CA GLU A 10 -5.26 2.39 10.65
C GLU A 10 -4.51 1.62 9.56
N VAL A 11 -4.13 2.29 8.47
CA VAL A 11 -3.32 1.67 7.42
C VAL A 11 -1.93 1.30 7.91
N ALA A 12 -1.33 2.14 8.77
CA ALA A 12 -0.04 1.85 9.37
C ALA A 12 -0.12 0.59 10.25
N GLU A 13 -1.17 0.47 11.07
CA GLU A 13 -1.42 -0.73 11.86
C GLU A 13 -1.73 -1.95 10.99
N TYR A 14 -2.55 -1.79 9.95
CA TYR A 14 -2.92 -2.86 9.02
C TYR A 14 -1.73 -3.44 8.27
N LEU A 15 -0.85 -2.58 7.77
CA LEU A 15 0.36 -2.98 7.03
C LEU A 15 1.53 -3.33 7.96
N GLY A 16 1.43 -3.03 9.26
CA GLY A 16 2.53 -3.18 10.21
C GLY A 16 3.71 -2.24 9.93
N VAL A 17 3.47 -1.08 9.31
CA VAL A 17 4.51 -0.08 8.98
C VAL A 17 4.23 1.24 9.69
N PRO A 18 5.25 2.01 10.10
CA PRO A 18 5.01 3.30 10.73
C PRO A 18 4.34 4.30 9.78
N VAL A 19 3.51 5.20 10.32
CA VAL A 19 2.81 6.26 9.56
C VAL A 19 3.80 7.15 8.78
N GLU A 20 5.01 7.32 9.31
CA GLU A 20 6.13 8.01 8.66
C GLU A 20 6.50 7.34 7.32
N THR A 21 6.55 6.01 7.26
CA THR A 21 6.77 5.24 6.03
C THR A 21 5.66 5.51 5.02
N LEU A 22 4.41 5.57 5.45
CA LEU A 22 3.30 5.94 4.56
C LEU A 22 3.41 7.39 4.05
N LYS A 23 3.97 8.32 4.83
CA LYS A 23 4.29 9.67 4.32
C LYS A 23 5.40 9.60 3.26
N HIS A 24 6.44 8.82 3.51
CA HIS A 24 7.56 8.65 2.57
C HIS A 24 7.08 8.06 1.24
N TRP A 25 6.27 7.00 1.28
CA TRP A 25 5.68 6.37 0.10
C TRP A 25 4.86 7.37 -0.71
N ARG A 26 4.00 8.17 -0.07
CA ARG A 26 3.24 9.24 -0.73
C ARG A 26 4.14 10.26 -1.42
N TYR A 27 5.22 10.68 -0.77
CA TYR A 27 6.19 11.61 -1.37
C TYR A 27 6.87 11.00 -2.60
N ARG A 28 7.23 9.71 -2.51
CA ARG A 28 7.82 8.93 -3.60
C ARG A 28 6.81 8.50 -4.68
N ARG A 29 5.53 8.87 -4.55
CA ARG A 29 4.41 8.38 -5.38
C ARG A 29 4.38 6.84 -5.49
N GLN A 30 4.78 6.19 -4.42
CA GLN A 30 4.75 4.74 -4.25
C GLN A 30 3.71 4.38 -3.19
N GLY A 31 3.32 3.11 -3.15
CA GLY A 31 2.39 2.59 -2.15
C GLY A 31 0.94 2.47 -2.62
N PRO A 32 0.05 2.10 -1.69
CA PRO A 32 -1.34 1.81 -1.99
C PRO A 32 -2.12 3.06 -2.40
N ALA A 33 -3.20 2.86 -3.17
CA ALA A 33 -4.03 3.95 -3.64
C ALA A 33 -4.59 4.76 -2.46
N PHE A 34 -4.30 6.06 -2.47
CA PHE A 34 -4.76 6.99 -1.47
C PHE A 34 -5.58 8.10 -2.11
N PHE A 35 -6.54 8.62 -1.35
CA PHE A 35 -7.30 9.78 -1.77
C PHE A 35 -7.39 10.80 -0.62
N ARG A 36 -7.61 12.06 -1.00
CA ARG A 36 -7.78 13.14 -0.02
C ARG A 36 -9.25 13.23 0.36
N LEU A 37 -9.52 13.05 1.65
CA LEU A 37 -10.83 13.30 2.25
C LEU A 37 -10.74 14.59 3.07
N GLY A 38 -10.95 15.71 2.38
CA GLY A 38 -10.74 17.05 2.95
C GLY A 38 -9.27 17.29 3.33
N ARG A 39 -9.01 17.49 4.62
CA ARG A 39 -7.66 17.72 5.17
C ARG A 39 -6.90 16.42 5.50
N LYS A 40 -7.57 15.26 5.45
CA LYS A 40 -6.98 13.97 5.81
C LYS A 40 -6.74 13.13 4.55
N VAL A 41 -5.76 12.23 4.64
CA VAL A 41 -5.54 11.20 3.61
C VAL A 41 -6.17 9.91 4.09
N ALA A 42 -6.98 9.34 3.20
CA ALA A 42 -7.71 8.12 3.43
C ALA A 42 -7.34 7.08 2.36
N TYR A 43 -7.54 5.82 2.72
CA TYR A 43 -7.24 4.67 1.89
C TYR A 43 -8.46 3.77 1.85
N ASP A 44 -8.67 3.12 0.71
CA ASP A 44 -9.69 2.08 0.60
C ASP A 44 -9.06 0.72 0.94
N LEU A 45 -9.73 -0.07 1.78
CA LEU A 45 -9.23 -1.38 2.17
C LEU A 45 -9.08 -2.33 0.99
N SER A 46 -10.01 -2.32 0.03
CA SER A 46 -9.92 -3.17 -1.16
C SER A 46 -8.74 -2.76 -2.04
N ALA A 47 -8.45 -1.46 -2.13
CA ALA A 47 -7.29 -0.97 -2.87
C ALA A 47 -5.96 -1.29 -2.17
N LEU A 48 -5.94 -1.31 -0.82
CA LEU A 48 -4.78 -1.76 -0.04
C LEU A 48 -4.47 -3.23 -0.30
N ASP A 49 -5.50 -4.07 -0.29
CA ASP A 49 -5.37 -5.51 -0.54
C ASP A 49 -4.85 -5.79 -1.96
N ALA A 50 -5.44 -5.12 -2.96
CA ALA A 50 -4.97 -5.21 -4.35
C ALA A 50 -3.50 -4.78 -4.48
N TRP A 51 -3.10 -3.69 -3.82
CA TRP A 51 -1.72 -3.23 -3.84
C TRP A 51 -0.75 -4.23 -3.18
N LEU A 52 -1.14 -4.87 -2.07
CA LEU A 52 -0.35 -5.91 -1.43
C LEU A 52 -0.14 -7.12 -2.34
N ASP A 53 -1.18 -7.54 -3.06
CA ASP A 53 -1.08 -8.61 -4.05
C ASP A 53 -0.12 -8.24 -5.18
N GLU A 54 -0.21 -7.01 -5.70
CA GLU A 54 0.74 -6.53 -6.72
C GLU A 54 2.18 -6.50 -6.21
N GLN A 55 2.43 -6.06 -4.98
CA GLN A 55 3.77 -6.09 -4.38
C GLN A 55 4.30 -7.52 -4.22
N ARG A 56 3.44 -8.44 -3.79
CA ARG A 56 3.79 -9.86 -3.66
C ARG A 56 4.18 -10.45 -5.02
N GLN A 57 3.39 -10.18 -6.06
CA GLN A 57 3.69 -10.64 -7.41
C GLN A 57 4.98 -9.99 -7.96
N ALA A 58 5.19 -8.69 -7.75
CA ALA A 58 6.40 -8.01 -8.19
C ALA A 58 7.65 -8.59 -7.50
N ALA A 59 7.58 -8.85 -6.20
CA ALA A 59 8.65 -9.51 -5.46
C ALA A 59 8.92 -10.93 -5.96
N GLN A 60 7.87 -11.70 -6.28
CA GLN A 60 8.00 -13.04 -6.86
C GLN A 60 8.62 -13.02 -8.25
N ARG A 61 8.25 -12.06 -9.12
CA ARG A 61 8.85 -11.90 -10.46
C ARG A 61 10.33 -11.53 -10.37
N ALA A 62 10.70 -10.63 -9.45
CA ALA A 62 12.09 -10.27 -9.21
C ALA A 62 12.93 -11.46 -8.70
N ALA A 63 12.34 -12.38 -7.92
CA ALA A 63 13.01 -13.59 -7.46
C ALA A 63 13.12 -14.68 -8.55
N GLY A 64 12.24 -14.66 -9.56
CA GLY A 64 12.20 -15.64 -10.66
C GLY A 64 13.19 -15.39 -11.79
N ASP A 65 13.83 -14.22 -11.84
CA ASP A 65 14.80 -13.84 -12.89
C ASP A 65 16.24 -14.34 -12.61
N GLY A 66 16.45 -15.09 -11.52
CA GLY A 66 17.76 -15.55 -11.06
C GLY A 66 18.14 -17.00 -11.41
N SER A 67 17.42 -17.69 -12.31
CA SER A 67 17.74 -19.08 -12.67
C SER A 67 17.81 -19.28 -14.19
N ALA A 68 18.86 -18.74 -14.80
CA ALA A 68 19.40 -19.20 -16.08
C ALA A 68 20.82 -18.67 -16.29
N ALA A 69 21.84 -19.41 -15.83
CA ALA A 69 23.17 -19.52 -16.45
C ALA A 69 23.97 -20.63 -15.76
#